data_AF-A0A497PRI1-F1
#
_entry.id   AF-A0A497PRI1-F1
#
_cell.length_a   1.000
_cell.length_b   1.000
_cell.length_c   1.000
_cell.angle_alpha   90.00
_cell.angle_beta   90.00
_cell.angle_gamma   90.00
#
_symmetry.space_group_name_H-M   'P 1'
#
loop_
_entity.id
_entity.type
_entity.pdbx_description
1 polymer ?
#
loop_
_entity_poly.entity_id
_entity_poly.type
_entity_poly.pdbx_seq_one_letter_code
_entity_poly.pdbx_strand_id
1 'polypeptide(L)'
;MDIVNQFLSMLTLVFAIASFIAGAFTAYFGSGKSRAVGAILIIIGLIIFGVFLYGAGLLGSVAAGSILYFEGTIVQGIVAILGALVGAGIALGIFLLAIMKA
;
A
#
# COMPACT_ATOMS: atom_id res chain seq x y z
N MET A 1 -6.34 -13.57 13.76
CA MET A 1 -5.50 -12.40 14.04
C MET A 1 -6.28 -11.44 14.91
N ASP A 2 -5.61 -10.70 15.78
CA ASP A 2 -6.23 -9.54 16.43
C ASP A 2 -6.43 -8.40 15.40
N ILE A 3 -7.45 -7.58 15.63
CA ILE A 3 -7.85 -6.48 14.74
C ILE A 3 -6.73 -5.46 14.52
N VAL A 4 -5.90 -5.27 15.55
CA VAL A 4 -4.73 -4.39 15.49
C VAL A 4 -3.70 -4.92 14.49
N ASN A 5 -3.41 -6.22 14.50
CA ASN A 5 -2.45 -6.82 13.56
C ASN A 5 -3.00 -6.79 12.13
N GLN A 6 -4.30 -7.00 11.95
CA GLN A 6 -4.93 -6.87 10.63
C GLN A 6 -4.80 -5.44 10.11
N PHE A 7 -5.12 -4.43 10.93
CA PHE A 7 -4.98 -3.03 10.57
C PHE A 7 -3.53 -2.66 10.22
N LEU A 8 -2.56 -3.03 11.06
CA LEU A 8 -1.14 -2.76 10.83
C LEU A 8 -0.62 -3.46 9.57
N SER A 9 -1.07 -4.69 9.32
CA SER A 9 -0.70 -5.42 8.12
C SER A 9 -1.21 -4.73 6.84
N MET A 10 -2.48 -4.31 6.84
CA MET A 10 -3.07 -3.60 5.70
C MET A 10 -2.44 -2.22 5.52
N LEU A 11 -2.24 -1.48 6.61
CA LEU A 11 -1.61 -0.16 6.60
C LEU A 11 -0.21 -0.23 5.99
N THR A 12 0.63 -1.15 6.48
CA THR A 12 2.02 -1.29 6.02
C THR A 12 2.07 -1.72 4.55
N LEU A 13 1.23 -2.66 4.12
CA LEU A 13 1.18 -3.09 2.71
C LEU A 13 0.72 -1.98 1.76
N VAL A 14 -0.41 -1.34 2.08
CA VAL A 14 -0.99 -0.29 1.23
C VAL A 14 -0.05 0.92 1.18
N PHE A 15 0.49 1.34 2.32
CA PHE A 15 1.45 2.43 2.38
C PHE A 15 2.69 2.12 1.54
N ALA A 16 3.29 0.93 1.69
CA ALA A 16 4.47 0.53 0.94
C ALA A 16 4.24 0.61 -0.58
N ILE A 17 3.14 0.02 -1.07
CA ILE A 17 2.79 0.01 -2.50
C ILE A 17 2.48 1.43 -2.99
N ALA A 18 1.63 2.16 -2.27
CA ALA A 18 1.24 3.51 -2.66
C ALA A 18 2.42 4.48 -2.65
N SER A 19 3.28 4.44 -1.63
CA SER A 19 4.51 5.25 -1.54
C SER A 19 5.49 4.91 -2.64
N PHE A 20 5.67 3.63 -2.98
CA PHE A 20 6.52 3.23 -4.09
C PHE A 20 6.00 3.78 -5.42
N ILE A 21 4.72 3.56 -5.74
CA ILE A 21 4.11 4.01 -6.99
C ILE A 21 4.10 5.54 -7.08
N ALA A 22 3.61 6.22 -6.05
CA ALA A 22 3.60 7.68 -5.99
C ALA A 22 5.03 8.24 -6.08
N GLY A 23 5.97 7.63 -5.38
CA GLY A 23 7.37 8.04 -5.39
C GLY A 23 8.00 7.90 -6.77
N ALA A 24 7.73 6.79 -7.46
CA ALA A 24 8.17 6.56 -8.83
C ALA A 24 7.61 7.62 -9.80
N PHE A 25 6.32 7.93 -9.72
CA PHE A 25 5.73 8.98 -10.53
C PHE A 25 6.28 10.36 -10.19
N THR A 26 6.45 10.69 -8.91
CA THR A 26 7.03 11.97 -8.47
C THR A 26 8.50 12.10 -8.86
N ALA A 27 9.28 11.02 -8.79
CA ALA A 27 10.68 11.03 -9.23
C ALA A 27 10.80 11.21 -10.74
N TYR A 28 9.92 10.54 -11.52
CA TYR A 28 9.94 10.61 -12.97
C TYR A 28 9.41 11.94 -13.52
N PHE A 29 8.23 12.38 -13.06
CA PHE A 29 7.56 13.59 -13.57
C PHE A 29 7.94 14.87 -12.81
N GLY A 30 8.53 14.76 -11.62
CA GLY A 30 8.93 15.91 -10.82
C GLY A 30 10.15 16.65 -11.37
N SER A 31 10.24 17.94 -11.03
CA SER A 31 11.40 18.80 -11.31
C SER A 31 12.06 19.29 -10.02
N GLY A 32 13.39 19.46 -10.07
CA GLY A 32 14.19 19.97 -8.95
C GLY A 32 13.95 19.22 -7.64
N LYS A 33 13.42 19.94 -6.63
CA LYS A 33 13.15 19.40 -5.28
C LYS A 33 12.07 18.32 -5.26
N SER A 34 11.07 18.39 -6.14
CA SER A 34 9.98 17.41 -6.19
C SER A 34 10.50 16.02 -6.55
N ARG A 35 11.44 15.93 -7.51
CA ARG A 35 12.09 14.66 -7.88
C ARG A 35 12.81 14.00 -6.71
N ALA A 36 13.49 14.78 -5.88
CA ALA A 36 14.18 14.28 -4.70
C ALA A 36 13.19 13.69 -3.67
N VAL A 37 12.05 14.36 -3.45
CA VAL A 37 10.98 13.84 -2.58
C VAL A 37 10.45 12.51 -3.12
N GLY A 38 10.25 12.39 -4.44
CA GLY A 38 9.84 11.14 -5.08
C GLY A 38 10.82 10.00 -4.80
N ALA A 39 12.12 10.23 -4.96
CA ALA A 39 13.15 9.23 -4.67
C ALA A 39 13.16 8.80 -3.19
N ILE A 40 13.01 9.76 -2.26
CA ILE A 40 12.89 9.47 -0.82
C ILE A 40 11.65 8.62 -0.55
N LEU A 41 10.52 8.93 -1.18
CA LEU A 41 9.27 8.19 -1.00
C LEU A 41 9.39 6.74 -1.50
N ILE A 42 10.12 6.50 -2.59
CA ILE A 42 10.43 5.14 -3.07
C ILE A 42 11.22 4.36 -2.01
N ILE A 43 12.29 4.96 -1.48
CA ILE A 43 13.14 4.32 -0.47
C ILE A 43 12.33 3.97 0.78
N ILE A 44 11.52 4.91 1.27
CA ILE A 44 10.64 4.68 2.42
C ILE A 44 9.65 3.55 2.11
N GLY A 45 9.02 3.56 0.93
CA GLY A 45 8.09 2.50 0.51
C GLY A 45 8.73 1.12 0.52
N LEU A 46 9.97 1.00 0.03
CA LEU A 46 10.73 -0.25 0.04
C LEU A 46 11.11 -0.70 1.45
N ILE A 47 11.50 0.21 2.34
CA ILE A 47 11.80 -0.10 3.74
C ILE A 47 10.54 -0.64 4.45
N ILE A 48 9.41 0.04 4.29
CA ILE A 48 8.14 -0.41 4.89
C ILE A 48 7.65 -1.72 4.27
N PHE A 49 7.89 -1.95 2.98
CA PHE A 49 7.63 -3.24 2.36
C PHE A 49 8.46 -4.35 3.02
N GLY A 50 9.74 -4.10 3.31
CA GLY A 50 10.58 -5.02 4.08
C GLY A 50 10.02 -5.33 5.47
N VAL A 51 9.50 -4.33 6.18
CA VAL A 51 8.81 -4.53 7.48
C VAL A 51 7.57 -5.41 7.31
N PHE A 52 6.78 -5.19 6.27
CA PHE A 52 5.62 -6.03 5.97
C PHE A 52 6.04 -7.48 5.68
N LEU A 53 7.05 -7.69 4.84
CA LEU A 53 7.54 -9.04 4.50
C LEU A 53 8.12 -9.77 5.72
N TYR A 54 8.82 -9.05 6.61
CA TYR A 54 9.25 -9.61 7.88
C TYR A 54 8.05 -10.01 8.73
N GLY A 55 7.07 -9.11 8.91
CA GLY A 55 5.85 -9.39 9.66
C GLY A 55 5.03 -10.57 9.10
N ALA A 56 5.02 -10.72 7.78
CA ALA A 56 4.35 -11.82 7.08
C ALA A 56 5.11 -13.16 7.17
N GLY A 57 6.26 -13.19 7.83
CA GLY A 57 7.08 -14.39 8.00
C GLY A 57 7.97 -14.73 6.80
N LEU A 58 8.08 -13.86 5.80
CA LEU A 58 8.82 -14.11 4.56
C LEU A 58 10.31 -13.77 4.63
N LEU A 59 10.72 -12.89 5.56
CA LEU A 59 12.13 -12.54 5.78
C LEU A 59 12.70 -13.13 7.08
N GLY A 60 11.92 -13.95 7.79
CA GLY A 60 12.31 -14.56 9.05
C GLY A 60 11.10 -14.99 9.88
N SER A 61 11.32 -15.75 10.94
CA SER A 61 10.26 -16.16 11.86
C SER A 61 9.87 -15.03 12.80
N VAL A 62 8.57 -14.73 12.86
CA VAL A 62 7.98 -13.80 13.82
C VAL A 62 7.28 -14.60 14.91
N ALA A 63 7.56 -14.27 16.18
CA ALA A 63 6.92 -14.96 17.30
C ALA A 63 5.40 -14.76 17.27
N ALA A 64 4.65 -15.85 17.52
CA ALA A 64 3.21 -15.79 17.71
C ALA A 64 2.89 -14.85 18.88
N GLY A 65 2.01 -13.88 18.66
CA GLY A 65 1.68 -12.83 19.64
C GLY A 65 2.44 -11.51 19.47
N SER A 66 3.36 -11.42 18.51
CA SER A 66 3.98 -10.14 18.12
C SER A 66 2.94 -9.20 17.48
N ILE A 67 3.12 -7.88 17.70
CA ILE A 67 2.36 -6.83 17.01
C ILE A 67 2.58 -6.83 15.49
N LEU A 68 3.66 -7.45 15.02
CA LEU A 68 4.00 -7.60 13.61
C LEU A 68 3.69 -9.01 13.09
N TYR A 69 2.95 -9.84 13.83
CA TYR A 69 2.59 -11.17 13.35
C TYR A 69 1.50 -11.06 12.30
N PHE A 70 1.88 -11.04 11.01
CA PHE A 70 1.03 -10.83 9.81
C PHE A 70 0.83 -12.11 8.98
N GLU A 71 0.90 -13.29 9.60
CA GLU A 71 0.75 -14.54 8.87
C GLU A 71 -0.63 -14.63 8.17
N GLY A 72 -0.64 -15.05 6.90
CA GLY A 72 -1.87 -15.23 6.11
C GLY A 72 -2.51 -13.93 5.58
N THR A 73 -1.90 -12.75 5.77
CA THR A 73 -2.50 -11.48 5.32
C THR A 73 -2.17 -11.07 3.90
N ILE A 74 -1.17 -11.65 3.26
CA ILE A 74 -0.74 -11.25 1.90
C ILE A 74 -1.92 -11.35 0.92
N VAL A 75 -2.60 -12.50 0.91
CA VAL A 75 -3.75 -12.73 0.02
C VAL A 75 -4.89 -11.77 0.37
N GLN A 76 -5.19 -11.58 1.65
CA GLN A 76 -6.23 -10.66 2.09
C GLN A 76 -5.93 -9.22 1.68
N GLY A 77 -4.68 -8.80 1.77
CA GLY A 77 -4.24 -7.47 1.41
C GLY A 77 -4.31 -7.22 -0.10
N ILE A 78 -3.88 -8.20 -0.91
CA ILE A 78 -4.03 -8.13 -2.37
C ILE A 78 -5.51 -8.04 -2.75
N VAL A 79 -6.37 -8.89 -2.19
CA VAL A 79 -7.82 -8.86 -2.44
C VAL A 79 -8.42 -7.53 -2.01
N ALA A 80 -8.02 -6.97 -0.87
CA ALA A 80 -8.48 -5.67 -0.40
C ALA A 80 -8.07 -4.52 -1.32
N ILE A 81 -6.82 -4.51 -1.81
CA ILE A 81 -6.33 -3.51 -2.77
C ILE A 81 -7.11 -3.60 -4.08
N LEU A 82 -7.30 -4.82 -4.61
CA LEU A 82 -8.09 -5.02 -5.84
C LEU A 82 -9.54 -4.57 -5.65
N GLY A 83 -10.16 -4.92 -4.52
CA GLY A 83 -11.50 -4.47 -4.17
C GLY A 83 -11.60 -2.95 -4.09
N ALA A 84 -10.61 -2.28 -3.47
CA ALA A 84 -10.55 -0.83 -3.40
C ALA A 84 -10.41 -0.18 -4.78
N LEU A 85 -9.55 -0.72 -5.65
CA LEU A 85 -9.36 -0.24 -7.02
C LEU A 85 -10.64 -0.37 -7.86
N VAL A 86 -11.30 -1.53 -7.80
CA VAL A 86 -12.55 -1.79 -8.51
C VAL A 86 -13.66 -0.88 -7.99
N GLY A 87 -13.82 -0.79 -6.67
CA GLY A 87 -14.84 0.05 -6.04
C GLY A 87 -14.64 1.54 -6.37
N ALA A 88 -13.41 2.04 -6.28
CA ALA A 88 -13.07 3.41 -6.65
C ALA A 88 -13.33 3.66 -8.14
N GLY A 89 -12.97 2.73 -9.02
CA GLY A 89 -13.22 2.83 -10.46
C GLY A 89 -14.70 2.90 -10.81
N ILE A 90 -15.54 2.06 -10.19
CA ILE A 90 -17.00 2.09 -10.37
C ILE A 90 -17.57 3.42 -9.90
N ALA A 91 -17.19 3.86 -8.69
CA ALA A 91 -17.67 5.12 -8.12
C ALA A 91 -17.29 6.32 -9.01
N LEU A 92 -16.04 6.37 -9.47
CA LEU A 92 -15.56 7.39 -10.41
C LEU A 92 -16.33 7.34 -11.74
N GLY A 93 -16.58 6.15 -12.29
CA GLY A 93 -17.34 5.98 -13.53
C GLY A 93 -18.78 6.50 -13.43
N ILE A 94 -19.48 6.15 -12.35
CA ILE A 94 -20.85 6.66 -12.09
C ILE A 94 -20.83 8.18 -11.93
N PHE A 95 -19.89 8.70 -11.15
CA PHE A 95 -19.74 10.13 -10.94
C PHE A 95 -19.51 10.89 -12.26
N LEU A 96 -18.58 10.41 -13.09
CA LEU A 96 -18.27 11.01 -14.39
C LEU A 96 -19.46 10.95 -15.35
N LEU A 97 -20.17 9.81 -15.42
CA LEU A 97 -21.38 9.69 -16.24
C LEU A 97 -22.47 10.68 -15.83
N ALA A 98 -22.63 10.92 -14.53
CA ALA A 98 -23.62 11.84 -14.00
C ALA A 98 -23.34 13.31 -14.37
N ILE A 99 -22.06 13.72 -14.42
CA ILE A 99 -21.68 15.12 -14.69
C ILE A 99 -21.31 15.40 -16.16
N MET A 100 -20.79 14.43 -16.90
CA MET A 100 -20.38 14.60 -18.30
C MET A 100 -21.56 14.52 -19.28
N LYS A 101 -22.69 13.96 -18.84
CA LYS A 101 -23.95 13.94 -19.59
C LYS A 101 -24.95 15.00 -19.08
N ALA A 102 -24.58 15.77 -18.07
CA ALA A 102 -25.34 16.93 -17.60
C ALA A 102 -25.02 18.17 -18.43
#